data_AF-A0A7W1IGP3-F1
#
_entry.id   AF-A0A7W1IGP3-F1
#
_cell.length_a   1.000
_cell.length_b   1.000
_cell.length_c   1.000
_cell.angle_alpha   90.00
_cell.angle_beta   90.00
_cell.angle_gamma   90.00
#
_symmetry.space_group_name_H-M   'P 1'
#
loop_
_entity.id
_entity.type
_entity.pdbx_description
1 polymer ?
#
loop_
_entity_poly.entity_id
_entity_poly.type
_entity_poly.pdbx_seq_one_letter_code
_entity_poly.pdbx_strand_id
1 'polypeptide(L)'
;MLLLNDEISLSNSTLRDILHDPEKTAKAVNLVYVCDTQPGISRIRKGDKFVYMQGDEIVKDEKVLERIKKLVIPPAWNNVWVCPLENGHLQVTGLDVKNRKQYKYHSLWNSLRNHTKFYRLHSFGKVIPAIRKRIEEDLCLPGLPLNKVLAAVVCLMERTSIRIGNNMYEKLYGSFGLTTLKNKHVKIVGSGIQFIFKGKKGITHNISIKSKRLAVIVKKCKEIPGKELFQYYDHEGHHKCIDSGMVNHYLKSISGEDFTAKDFRTWAGTVHAIMAFREIGNSDTLTGTKKNIVTALDHVSEHLGNTRTVCKKYYVHPTIISLYENKTLTTYLKAINKFKKCAHNDLECEEKLLMKILEKEGLVA
;
A
#
# COMPACT_ATOMS: atom_id res chain seq x y z
N MET A 1 19.96 -10.71 6.17
CA MET A 1 20.92 -9.60 5.98
C MET A 1 20.48 -8.82 4.75
N LEU A 2 20.29 -7.51 4.86
CA LEU A 2 19.94 -6.63 3.75
C LEU A 2 21.18 -5.84 3.35
N LEU A 3 21.56 -5.90 2.07
CA LEU A 3 22.61 -5.07 1.49
C LEU A 3 21.97 -3.91 0.73
N LEU A 4 22.36 -2.68 1.07
CA LEU A 4 21.93 -1.45 0.41
C LEU A 4 23.13 -0.79 -0.27
N ASN A 5 23.02 -0.63 -1.59
CA ASN A 5 24.04 -0.01 -2.46
C ASN A 5 25.46 -0.57 -2.23
N ASP A 6 25.59 -1.87 -1.92
CA ASP A 6 26.85 -2.59 -1.68
C ASP A 6 27.74 -2.06 -0.53
N GLU A 7 27.29 -1.05 0.22
CA GLU A 7 28.07 -0.41 1.30
C GLU A 7 27.45 -0.62 2.69
N ILE A 8 26.12 -0.75 2.79
CA ILE A 8 25.43 -0.85 4.08
C ILE A 8 24.79 -2.23 4.23
N SER A 9 25.28 -2.98 5.21
CA SER A 9 24.73 -4.29 5.59
C SER A 9 23.95 -4.18 6.90
N LEU A 10 22.66 -4.53 6.85
CA LEU A 10 21.78 -4.57 8.01
C LEU A 10 21.42 -6.00 8.37
N SER A 11 21.64 -6.35 9.64
CA SER A 11 21.20 -7.63 10.19
C SER A 11 19.67 -7.70 10.25
N ASN A 12 19.10 -8.91 10.27
CA ASN A 12 17.65 -9.05 10.43
C ASN A 12 17.18 -8.49 11.77
N SER A 13 17.97 -8.61 12.86
CA SER A 13 17.67 -8.03 14.17
C SER A 13 17.54 -6.50 14.08
N THR A 14 18.50 -5.84 13.44
CA THR A 14 18.48 -4.39 13.24
C THR A 14 17.25 -3.95 12.44
N LEU A 15 16.85 -4.72 11.42
CA LEU A 15 15.68 -4.38 10.59
C LEU A 15 14.36 -4.44 11.38
N ARG A 16 14.28 -5.26 12.44
CA ARG A 16 13.13 -5.32 13.35
C ARG A 16 13.05 -4.09 14.21
N ASP A 17 14.17 -3.73 14.84
CA ASP A 17 14.25 -2.61 15.78
C ASP A 17 13.91 -1.27 15.14
N ILE A 18 14.19 -1.12 13.84
CA ILE A 18 13.93 0.13 13.11
C ILE A 18 12.57 0.17 12.40
N LEU A 19 11.85 -0.95 12.30
CA LEU A 19 10.69 -1.11 11.43
C LEU A 19 9.59 -0.06 11.65
N HIS A 20 9.38 0.31 12.92
CA HIS A 20 8.35 1.24 13.37
C HIS A 20 8.91 2.59 13.84
N ASP A 21 10.23 2.78 13.77
CA ASP A 21 10.90 3.99 14.25
C ASP A 21 11.59 4.70 13.07
N PRO A 22 10.98 5.77 12.53
CA PRO A 22 11.54 6.54 11.43
C PRO A 22 12.91 7.13 11.74
N GLU A 23 13.19 7.49 12.99
CA GLU A 23 14.46 8.08 13.39
C GLU A 23 15.57 7.04 13.44
N LYS A 24 15.31 5.89 14.08
CA LYS A 24 16.25 4.76 14.04
C LYS A 24 16.45 4.24 12.63
N THR A 25 15.41 4.24 11.80
CA THR A 25 15.51 3.90 10.37
C THR A 25 16.49 4.82 9.66
N ALA A 26 16.42 6.13 9.88
CA ALA A 26 17.34 7.08 9.27
C ALA A 26 18.78 6.82 9.75
N LYS A 27 18.97 6.69 11.07
CA LYS A 27 20.28 6.44 11.68
C LYS A 27 20.94 5.16 11.18
N ALA A 28 20.17 4.09 10.97
CA ALA A 28 20.69 2.80 10.51
C ALA A 28 21.36 2.85 9.11
N VAL A 29 21.07 3.89 8.32
CA VAL A 29 21.72 4.13 7.02
C VAL A 29 22.47 5.46 7.00
N ASN A 30 22.96 5.90 8.16
CA ASN A 30 23.75 7.13 8.35
C ASN A 30 23.03 8.41 7.87
N LEU A 31 21.70 8.42 7.96
CA LEU A 31 20.87 9.60 7.64
C LEU A 31 20.36 10.29 8.90
N VAL A 32 20.10 11.59 8.77
CA VAL A 32 19.48 12.42 9.81
C VAL A 32 17.97 12.49 9.58
N TYR A 33 17.20 12.23 10.62
CA TYR A 33 15.77 12.46 10.59
C TYR A 33 15.47 13.96 10.71
N VAL A 34 14.77 14.54 9.75
CA VAL A 34 14.54 16.00 9.62
C VAL A 34 13.08 16.29 9.27
N CYS A 35 12.58 17.45 9.65
CA CYS A 35 11.22 17.90 9.33
C CYS A 35 11.27 19.18 8.50
N ASP A 36 10.32 19.35 7.58
CA ASP A 36 10.26 20.55 6.75
C ASP A 36 9.68 21.78 7.46
N THR A 37 9.37 21.66 8.75
CA THR A 37 9.12 22.78 9.66
C THR A 37 10.40 23.36 10.27
N GLN A 38 11.55 22.68 10.10
CA GLN A 38 12.86 23.18 10.54
C GLN A 38 13.42 24.18 9.51
N PRO A 39 14.34 25.07 9.91
CA PRO A 39 15.04 25.95 8.97
C PRO A 39 15.66 25.19 7.80
N GLY A 40 15.51 25.73 6.59
CA GLY A 40 16.05 25.11 5.38
C GLY A 40 16.18 26.11 4.24
N ILE A 41 16.43 25.61 3.05
CA ILE A 41 16.66 26.43 1.87
C ILE A 41 15.33 26.58 1.10
N SER A 42 14.83 27.80 1.02
CA SER A 42 13.63 28.13 0.25
C SER A 42 13.95 28.39 -1.22
N ARG A 43 13.11 27.88 -2.13
CA ARG A 43 13.22 28.21 -3.56
C ARG A 43 12.24 29.32 -3.93
N ILE A 44 12.77 30.42 -4.44
CA ILE A 44 12.01 31.58 -4.91
C ILE A 44 12.11 31.68 -6.44
N ARG A 45 10.99 31.93 -7.10
CA ARG A 45 10.98 32.19 -8.55
C ARG A 45 11.31 33.66 -8.82
N LYS A 46 12.33 33.93 -9.64
CA LYS A 46 12.74 35.28 -10.07
C LYS A 46 12.82 35.31 -11.60
N GLY A 47 11.73 35.75 -12.23
CA GLY A 47 11.54 35.64 -13.68
C GLY A 47 11.55 34.16 -14.11
N ASP A 48 12.43 33.83 -15.05
CA ASP A 48 12.60 32.46 -15.58
C ASP A 48 13.59 31.60 -14.79
N LYS A 49 14.22 32.18 -13.75
CA LYS A 49 15.20 31.50 -12.91
C LYS A 49 14.67 31.23 -11.52
N PHE A 50 15.28 30.27 -10.84
CA PHE A 50 15.06 30.04 -9.41
C PHE A 50 16.26 30.54 -8.63
N VAL A 51 15.98 31.21 -7.51
CA VAL A 51 16.95 31.63 -6.50
C VAL A 51 16.70 30.82 -5.23
N TYR A 52 17.78 30.43 -4.56
CA TYR A 52 17.71 29.67 -3.33
C TYR A 52 18.14 30.57 -2.16
N MET A 53 17.31 30.61 -1.13
CA MET A 53 17.50 31.46 0.06
C MET A 53 17.65 30.58 1.29
N GLN A 54 18.59 30.92 2.17
CA GLN A 54 18.71 30.32 3.50
C GLN A 54 18.53 31.44 4.52
N GLY A 55 17.34 31.49 5.15
CA GLY A 55 16.91 32.71 5.84
C GLY A 55 16.81 33.87 4.84
N ASP A 56 17.45 34.99 5.17
CA ASP A 56 17.47 36.20 4.34
C ASP A 56 18.65 36.25 3.35
N GLU A 57 19.53 35.25 3.35
CA GLU A 57 20.72 35.22 2.50
C GLU A 57 20.53 34.36 1.25
N ILE A 58 21.05 34.86 0.11
CA ILE A 58 21.11 34.09 -1.14
C ILE A 58 22.20 33.02 -1.02
N VAL A 59 21.83 31.77 -1.28
CA VAL A 59 22.78 30.65 -1.35
C VAL A 59 23.65 30.82 -2.60
N LYS A 60 24.95 31.06 -2.40
CA LYS A 60 25.97 31.21 -3.47
C LYS A 60 26.95 30.05 -3.54
N ASP A 61 26.93 29.13 -2.57
CA ASP A 61 27.81 27.97 -2.55
C ASP A 61 27.49 27.04 -3.73
N GLU A 62 28.44 26.91 -4.65
CA GLU A 62 28.29 26.11 -5.87
C GLU A 62 28.03 24.64 -5.57
N LYS A 63 28.64 24.06 -4.52
CA LYS A 63 28.41 22.66 -4.14
C LYS A 63 26.97 22.45 -3.69
N VAL A 64 26.42 23.39 -2.93
CA VAL A 64 25.02 23.36 -2.48
C VAL A 64 24.09 23.48 -3.68
N LEU A 65 24.32 24.44 -4.59
CA LEU A 65 23.50 24.63 -5.78
C LEU A 65 23.53 23.40 -6.71
N GLU A 66 24.70 22.80 -6.89
CA GLU A 66 24.87 21.60 -7.72
C GLU A 66 24.14 20.39 -7.12
N ARG A 67 24.18 20.22 -5.79
CA ARG A 67 23.38 19.22 -5.07
C ARG A 67 21.88 19.45 -5.30
N ILE A 68 21.39 20.68 -5.14
CA ILE A 68 19.98 21.00 -5.33
C ILE A 68 19.55 20.72 -6.77
N LYS A 69 20.40 21.02 -7.76
CA LYS A 69 20.16 20.70 -9.17
C LYS A 69 19.99 19.19 -9.39
N LYS A 70 20.82 18.36 -8.76
CA LYS A 70 20.74 16.88 -8.79
C LYS A 70 19.44 16.34 -8.18
N LEU A 71 18.77 17.09 -7.30
CA LEU A 71 17.46 16.69 -6.75
C LEU A 71 16.34 16.75 -7.80
N VAL A 72 16.53 17.43 -8.94
CA VAL A 72 15.56 17.56 -10.04
C VAL A 72 14.18 17.97 -9.51
N ILE A 73 14.12 19.14 -8.87
CA ILE A 73 12.88 19.68 -8.29
C ILE A 73 11.99 20.22 -9.43
N PRO A 74 10.78 19.68 -9.65
CA PRO A 74 9.93 20.13 -10.73
C PRO A 74 9.71 21.66 -10.69
N PRO A 75 9.82 22.36 -11.84
CA PRO A 75 9.72 23.81 -11.87
C PRO A 75 8.33 24.30 -11.46
N ALA A 76 7.29 23.48 -11.69
CA ALA A 76 5.91 23.80 -11.33
C ALA A 76 5.58 23.64 -9.84
N TRP A 77 6.55 23.26 -8.98
CA TRP A 77 6.32 23.20 -7.53
C TRP A 77 6.46 24.58 -6.89
N ASN A 78 5.49 24.93 -6.05
CA ASN A 78 5.47 26.13 -5.22
C ASN A 78 5.85 25.80 -3.78
N ASN A 79 6.13 26.82 -2.96
CA ASN A 79 6.46 26.70 -1.53
C ASN A 79 7.48 25.58 -1.25
N VAL A 80 8.57 25.60 -2.01
CA VAL A 80 9.57 24.54 -1.95
C VAL A 80 10.53 24.79 -0.80
N TRP A 81 10.63 23.81 0.08
CA TRP A 81 11.64 23.70 1.13
C TRP A 81 12.65 22.62 0.71
N VAL A 82 13.94 22.95 0.80
CA VAL A 82 15.04 22.04 0.53
C VAL A 82 15.87 21.85 1.80
N CYS A 83 16.15 20.60 2.14
CA CYS A 83 16.92 20.25 3.31
C CYS A 83 18.36 20.78 3.17
N PRO A 84 18.90 21.47 4.20
CA PRO A 84 20.27 21.97 4.18
C PRO A 84 21.29 20.82 4.23
N LEU A 85 20.94 19.69 4.87
CA LEU A 85 21.81 18.54 5.05
C LEU A 85 21.73 17.57 3.86
N GLU A 86 22.88 17.18 3.31
CA GLU A 86 22.96 16.17 2.25
C GLU A 86 22.48 14.79 2.75
N ASN A 87 22.82 14.44 3.99
CA ASN A 87 22.39 13.19 4.62
C ASN A 87 21.02 13.29 5.34
N GLY A 88 20.24 14.35 5.10
CA GLY A 88 18.85 14.42 5.59
C GLY A 88 17.96 13.41 4.88
N HIS A 89 17.18 12.61 5.61
CA HIS A 89 16.34 11.56 4.99
C HIS A 89 15.26 12.15 4.06
N LEU A 90 14.71 13.31 4.42
CA LEU A 90 13.82 14.13 3.61
C LEU A 90 14.68 15.24 2.98
N GLN A 91 14.67 15.30 1.65
CA GLN A 91 15.51 16.21 0.88
C GLN A 91 14.75 17.43 0.39
N VAL A 92 13.49 17.27 -0.02
CA VAL A 92 12.67 18.37 -0.55
C VAL A 92 11.22 18.17 -0.18
N THR A 93 10.53 19.25 0.18
CA THR A 93 9.07 19.32 0.13
C THR A 93 8.63 20.49 -0.74
N GLY A 94 7.39 20.43 -1.22
CA GLY A 94 6.81 21.52 -2.01
C GLY A 94 5.36 21.20 -2.36
N LEU A 95 4.65 22.19 -2.90
CA LEU A 95 3.26 22.06 -3.34
C LEU A 95 3.24 21.93 -4.86
N ASP A 96 2.60 20.89 -5.39
CA ASP A 96 2.43 20.78 -6.85
C ASP A 96 1.35 21.73 -7.38
N VAL A 97 1.14 21.70 -8.71
CA VAL A 97 0.11 22.51 -9.40
C VAL A 97 -1.33 22.28 -8.91
N LYS A 98 -1.57 21.22 -8.14
CA LYS A 98 -2.86 20.91 -7.51
C LYS A 98 -2.84 21.16 -5.99
N ASN A 99 -1.88 21.96 -5.52
CA ASN A 99 -1.69 22.33 -4.12
C ASN A 99 -1.48 21.11 -3.18
N ARG A 100 -0.95 20.00 -3.70
CA ARG A 100 -0.65 18.81 -2.89
C ARG A 100 0.80 18.86 -2.44
N LYS A 101 1.04 18.62 -1.16
CA LYS A 101 2.38 18.46 -0.61
C LYS A 101 3.07 17.23 -1.22
N GLN A 102 4.18 17.48 -1.88
CA GLN A 102 5.07 16.51 -2.50
C GLN A 102 6.37 16.42 -1.72
N TYR A 103 7.05 15.28 -1.85
CA TYR A 103 8.26 14.96 -1.10
C TYR A 103 9.31 14.36 -2.04
N LYS A 104 10.58 14.68 -1.81
CA LYS A 104 11.72 13.91 -2.30
C LYS A 104 12.53 13.48 -1.09
N TYR A 105 12.84 12.18 -1.03
CA TYR A 105 13.64 11.59 0.03
C TYR A 105 15.01 11.18 -0.51
N HIS A 106 15.97 11.04 0.40
CA HIS A 106 17.27 10.45 0.11
C HIS A 106 17.11 9.05 -0.50
N SER A 107 18.02 8.66 -1.39
CA SER A 107 17.97 7.36 -2.08
C SER A 107 18.02 6.19 -1.08
N LEU A 108 18.95 6.23 -0.13
CA LEU A 108 19.06 5.23 0.95
C LEU A 108 17.79 5.10 1.78
N TRP A 109 17.13 6.22 2.11
CA TRP A 109 15.84 6.19 2.82
C TRP A 109 14.78 5.45 2.01
N ASN A 110 14.65 5.79 0.72
CA ASN A 110 13.70 5.13 -0.16
C ASN A 110 14.01 3.64 -0.30
N SER A 111 15.28 3.26 -0.46
CA SER A 111 15.68 1.86 -0.58
C SER A 111 15.36 1.10 0.70
N LEU A 112 15.79 1.59 1.86
CA LEU A 112 15.52 0.94 3.14
C LEU A 112 14.02 0.81 3.42
N ARG A 113 13.24 1.89 3.31
CA ARG A 113 11.77 1.87 3.51
C ARG A 113 11.06 0.97 2.50
N ASN A 114 11.60 0.83 1.29
CA ASN A 114 11.05 -0.10 0.30
C ASN A 114 11.34 -1.56 0.62
N HIS A 115 12.39 -1.87 1.37
CA HIS A 115 12.68 -3.22 1.85
C HIS A 115 11.95 -3.51 3.16
N THR A 116 12.05 -2.63 4.16
CA THR A 116 11.44 -2.83 5.50
C THR A 116 9.93 -2.99 5.45
N LYS A 117 9.25 -2.36 4.48
CA LYS A 117 7.80 -2.55 4.30
C LYS A 117 7.37 -4.01 4.07
N PHE A 118 8.28 -4.86 3.61
CA PHE A 118 8.02 -6.28 3.42
C PHE A 118 8.33 -7.14 4.66
N TYR A 119 9.18 -6.65 5.58
CA TYR A 119 9.50 -7.37 6.81
C TYR A 119 8.30 -7.51 7.75
N ARG A 120 7.42 -6.51 7.78
CA ARG A 120 6.15 -6.57 8.53
C ARG A 120 5.11 -7.54 7.95
N LEU A 121 5.38 -8.14 6.79
CA LEU A 121 4.40 -8.99 6.10
C LEU A 121 4.14 -10.30 6.86
N HIS A 122 5.15 -10.84 7.56
CA HIS A 122 4.98 -12.01 8.42
C HIS A 122 4.10 -11.68 9.63
N SER A 123 4.38 -10.58 10.33
CA SER A 123 3.53 -10.10 11.43
C SER A 123 2.11 -9.80 10.97
N PHE A 124 1.94 -9.24 9.77
CA PHE A 124 0.62 -9.05 9.18
C PHE A 124 -0.11 -10.39 8.97
N GLY A 125 0.57 -11.39 8.40
CA GLY A 125 0.00 -12.72 8.20
C GLY A 125 -0.46 -13.41 9.50
N LYS A 126 0.25 -13.18 10.62
CA LYS A 126 -0.16 -13.69 11.94
C LYS A 126 -1.50 -13.10 12.43
N VAL A 127 -1.79 -11.84 12.11
CA VAL A 127 -3.00 -11.15 12.60
C VAL A 127 -4.19 -11.28 11.65
N ILE A 128 -4.01 -11.69 10.39
CA ILE A 128 -5.10 -11.87 9.43
C ILE A 128 -6.24 -12.73 10.00
N PRO A 129 -5.99 -13.89 10.64
CA PRO A 129 -7.08 -14.69 11.19
C PRO A 129 -7.90 -13.97 12.26
N ALA A 130 -7.24 -13.20 13.13
CA ALA A 130 -7.92 -12.40 14.14
C ALA A 130 -8.74 -11.27 13.50
N ILE A 131 -8.20 -10.59 12.49
CA ILE A 131 -8.91 -9.56 11.72
C ILE A 131 -10.15 -10.15 11.04
N ARG A 132 -10.02 -11.28 10.32
CA ARG A 132 -11.13 -11.96 9.65
C ARG A 132 -12.20 -12.39 10.64
N LYS A 133 -11.81 -12.97 11.78
CA LYS A 133 -12.75 -13.32 12.87
C LYS A 133 -13.54 -12.10 13.33
N ARG A 134 -12.87 -10.98 13.62
CA ARG A 134 -13.53 -9.76 14.07
C ARG A 134 -14.46 -9.16 13.02
N ILE A 135 -14.05 -9.18 11.75
CA ILE A 135 -14.90 -8.78 10.63
C ILE A 135 -16.19 -9.61 10.58
N GLU A 136 -16.10 -10.93 10.73
CA GLU A 136 -17.28 -11.80 10.73
C GLU A 136 -18.26 -11.49 11.89
N GLU A 137 -17.73 -11.15 13.06
CA GLU A 137 -18.52 -10.69 14.22
C GLU A 137 -19.19 -9.33 13.94
N ASP A 138 -18.44 -8.33 13.46
CA ASP A 138 -18.97 -6.99 13.21
C ASP A 138 -19.98 -6.97 12.06
N LEU A 139 -19.81 -7.84 11.05
CA LEU A 139 -20.80 -8.03 10.00
C LEU A 139 -22.14 -8.61 10.53
N CYS A 140 -22.18 -9.19 11.75
CA CYS A 140 -23.36 -9.81 12.37
C CYS A 140 -24.19 -8.83 13.20
N LEU A 141 -23.65 -7.64 13.50
CA LEU A 141 -24.33 -6.63 14.34
C LEU A 141 -25.76 -6.35 13.83
N PRO A 142 -26.75 -6.01 14.68
CA PRO A 142 -28.04 -5.56 14.18
C PRO A 142 -27.93 -4.19 13.48
N GLY A 143 -28.87 -3.88 12.58
CA GLY A 143 -28.90 -2.58 11.90
C GLY A 143 -27.71 -2.33 10.95
N LEU A 144 -27.32 -1.05 10.83
CA LEU A 144 -26.18 -0.58 10.02
C LEU A 144 -25.26 0.38 10.78
N PRO A 145 -24.70 -0.05 11.93
CA PRO A 145 -23.75 0.74 12.71
C PRO A 145 -22.41 0.87 11.99
N LEU A 146 -21.58 1.82 12.43
CA LEU A 146 -20.27 2.12 11.86
C LEU A 146 -19.42 0.86 11.63
N ASN A 147 -19.20 0.05 12.68
CA ASN A 147 -18.30 -1.10 12.60
C ASN A 147 -18.76 -2.13 11.57
N LYS A 148 -20.08 -2.35 11.39
CA LYS A 148 -20.59 -3.24 10.35
C LYS A 148 -20.21 -2.74 8.95
N VAL A 149 -20.37 -1.43 8.71
CA VAL A 149 -20.07 -0.82 7.41
C VAL A 149 -18.56 -0.86 7.14
N LEU A 150 -17.74 -0.57 8.15
CA LEU A 150 -16.28 -0.68 8.05
C LEU A 150 -15.83 -2.13 7.79
N ALA A 151 -16.40 -3.10 8.51
CA ALA A 151 -16.15 -4.53 8.30
C ALA A 151 -16.51 -4.97 6.87
N ALA A 152 -17.65 -4.50 6.35
CA ALA A 152 -18.05 -4.79 4.97
C ALA A 152 -17.08 -4.18 3.95
N VAL A 153 -16.60 -2.96 4.19
CA VAL A 153 -15.62 -2.28 3.32
C VAL A 153 -14.27 -2.98 3.35
N VAL A 154 -13.79 -3.42 4.50
CA VAL A 154 -12.54 -4.19 4.61
C VAL A 154 -12.67 -5.55 3.91
N CYS A 155 -13.78 -6.25 4.11
CA CYS A 155 -14.05 -7.52 3.42
C CYS A 155 -14.12 -7.35 1.89
N LEU A 156 -14.76 -6.27 1.42
CA LEU A 156 -14.77 -5.91 0.00
C LEU A 156 -13.35 -5.60 -0.50
N MET A 157 -12.57 -4.81 0.23
CA MET A 157 -11.18 -4.49 -0.13
C MET A 157 -10.34 -5.75 -0.29
N GLU A 158 -10.41 -6.67 0.66
CA GLU A 158 -9.67 -7.93 0.63
C GLU A 158 -10.04 -8.78 -0.59
N ARG A 159 -11.35 -8.92 -0.86
CA ARG A 159 -11.85 -9.81 -1.93
C ARG A 159 -11.76 -9.22 -3.35
N THR A 160 -11.71 -7.90 -3.46
CA THR A 160 -11.75 -7.21 -4.77
C THR A 160 -10.45 -6.51 -5.10
N SER A 161 -9.53 -6.38 -4.14
CA SER A 161 -8.36 -5.52 -4.24
C SER A 161 -8.68 -4.06 -4.63
N ILE A 162 -9.91 -3.58 -4.45
CA ILE A 162 -10.23 -2.16 -4.67
C ILE A 162 -9.52 -1.33 -3.60
N ARG A 163 -8.95 -0.18 -4.00
CA ARG A 163 -8.34 0.75 -3.06
C ARG A 163 -9.40 1.38 -2.16
N ILE A 164 -9.06 1.65 -0.91
CA ILE A 164 -9.95 2.36 0.04
C ILE A 164 -10.46 3.70 -0.51
N GLY A 165 -9.66 4.41 -1.30
CA GLY A 165 -10.05 5.72 -1.82
C GLY A 165 -9.79 6.84 -0.80
N ASN A 166 -9.94 8.08 -1.24
CA ASN A 166 -9.75 9.26 -0.39
C ASN A 166 -10.54 10.42 -1.01
N ASN A 167 -11.35 11.10 -0.19
CA ASN A 167 -12.28 12.14 -0.63
C ASN A 167 -11.58 13.32 -1.36
N MET A 168 -10.38 13.70 -0.92
CA MET A 168 -9.58 14.73 -1.62
C MET A 168 -9.26 14.32 -3.06
N TYR A 169 -8.87 13.06 -3.27
CA TYR A 169 -8.60 12.55 -4.61
C TYR A 169 -9.86 12.39 -5.46
N GLU A 170 -10.98 12.06 -4.83
CA GLU A 170 -12.27 12.01 -5.52
C GLU A 170 -12.62 13.38 -6.12
N LYS A 171 -12.61 14.43 -5.29
CA LYS A 171 -12.93 15.81 -5.72
C LYS A 171 -11.97 16.34 -6.77
N LEU A 172 -10.66 16.05 -6.64
CA LEU A 172 -9.62 16.58 -7.54
C LEU A 172 -9.50 15.86 -8.90
N TYR A 173 -9.94 14.61 -8.99
CA TYR A 173 -9.69 13.76 -10.18
C TYR A 173 -10.90 13.01 -10.71
N GLY A 174 -12.05 13.06 -10.03
CA GLY A 174 -13.20 12.19 -10.34
C GLY A 174 -12.81 10.71 -10.30
N SER A 175 -11.87 10.35 -9.40
CA SER A 175 -11.35 9.00 -9.24
C SER A 175 -11.81 8.43 -7.91
N PHE A 176 -12.39 7.23 -7.94
CA PHE A 176 -13.04 6.62 -6.79
C PHE A 176 -12.25 5.43 -6.24
N GLY A 177 -12.37 5.21 -4.94
CA GLY A 177 -12.11 3.95 -4.24
C GLY A 177 -13.27 3.65 -3.28
N LEU A 178 -13.21 2.55 -2.52
CA LEU A 178 -14.34 2.02 -1.75
C LEU A 178 -15.09 3.10 -0.93
N THR A 179 -14.39 3.85 -0.09
CA THR A 179 -14.97 4.89 0.80
C THR A 179 -15.55 6.10 0.07
N THR A 180 -15.30 6.23 -1.23
CA THR A 180 -15.76 7.35 -2.08
C THR A 180 -16.71 6.87 -3.18
N LEU A 181 -17.03 5.57 -3.24
CA LEU A 181 -17.99 5.06 -4.21
C LEU A 181 -19.36 5.71 -3.99
N LYS A 182 -20.08 5.91 -5.08
CA LYS A 182 -21.43 6.46 -5.10
C LYS A 182 -22.44 5.37 -5.42
N ASN A 183 -23.71 5.60 -5.12
CA ASN A 183 -24.81 4.67 -5.42
C ASN A 183 -24.87 4.24 -6.90
N LYS A 184 -24.47 5.12 -7.82
CA LYS A 184 -24.40 4.83 -9.26
C LYS A 184 -23.28 3.86 -9.66
N HIS A 185 -22.25 3.67 -8.82
CA HIS A 185 -21.10 2.81 -9.12
C HIS A 185 -21.34 1.34 -8.79
N VAL A 186 -22.51 0.97 -8.24
CA VAL A 186 -22.80 -0.40 -7.87
C VAL A 186 -24.14 -0.89 -8.43
N LYS A 187 -24.10 -2.08 -9.02
CA LYS A 187 -25.28 -2.88 -9.39
C LYS A 187 -25.32 -4.11 -8.50
N ILE A 188 -26.51 -4.45 -7.99
CA ILE A 188 -26.71 -5.57 -7.06
C ILE A 188 -27.87 -6.41 -7.62
N VAL A 189 -27.62 -7.69 -7.88
CA VAL A 189 -28.62 -8.65 -8.39
C VAL A 189 -28.51 -9.93 -7.58
N GLY A 190 -29.52 -10.22 -6.76
CA GLY A 190 -29.49 -11.36 -5.83
C GLY A 190 -28.30 -11.30 -4.89
N SER A 191 -27.37 -12.26 -5.01
CA SER A 191 -26.10 -12.29 -4.25
C SER A 191 -24.91 -11.69 -5.00
N GLY A 192 -25.10 -11.26 -6.25
CA GLY A 192 -24.08 -10.65 -7.09
C GLY A 192 -23.96 -9.14 -6.83
N ILE A 193 -22.73 -8.66 -6.73
CA ILE A 193 -22.38 -7.24 -6.59
C ILE A 193 -21.39 -6.91 -7.69
N GLN A 194 -21.71 -5.92 -8.52
CA GLN A 194 -20.83 -5.43 -9.57
C GLN A 194 -20.50 -3.96 -9.33
N PHE A 195 -19.21 -3.66 -9.23
CA PHE A 195 -18.68 -2.31 -9.10
C PHE A 195 -18.15 -1.83 -10.44
N ILE A 196 -18.66 -0.69 -10.92
CA ILE A 196 -18.20 -0.04 -12.16
C ILE A 196 -17.89 1.43 -11.84
N PHE A 197 -16.60 1.79 -11.91
CA PHE A 197 -16.15 3.14 -11.57
C PHE A 197 -14.79 3.47 -12.19
N LYS A 198 -14.49 4.77 -12.27
CA LYS A 198 -13.17 5.29 -12.65
C LYS A 198 -12.28 5.36 -11.41
N GLY A 199 -11.23 4.57 -11.35
CA GLY A 199 -10.28 4.52 -10.24
C GLY A 199 -9.07 5.44 -10.40
N LYS A 200 -8.03 5.17 -9.62
CA LYS A 200 -6.77 5.94 -9.62
C LYS A 200 -6.17 6.03 -11.03
N LYS A 201 -5.68 7.22 -11.41
CA LYS A 201 -5.17 7.54 -12.77
C LYS A 201 -6.22 7.37 -13.88
N GLY A 202 -7.50 7.33 -13.53
CA GLY A 202 -8.58 7.23 -14.50
C GLY A 202 -8.82 5.84 -15.07
N ILE A 203 -8.22 4.81 -14.50
CA ILE A 203 -8.41 3.41 -14.92
C ILE A 203 -9.85 2.99 -14.61
N THR A 204 -10.59 2.52 -15.61
CA THR A 204 -11.93 1.97 -15.41
C THR A 204 -11.85 0.59 -14.76
N HIS A 205 -12.58 0.41 -13.67
CA HIS A 205 -12.73 -0.88 -12.99
C HIS A 205 -14.13 -1.42 -13.26
N ASN A 206 -14.20 -2.73 -13.55
CA ASN A 206 -15.43 -3.52 -13.61
C ASN A 206 -15.18 -4.82 -12.82
N ILE A 207 -15.59 -4.85 -11.56
CA ILE A 207 -15.27 -5.93 -10.63
C ILE A 207 -16.56 -6.52 -10.10
N SER A 208 -16.71 -7.85 -10.22
CA SER A 208 -17.88 -8.58 -9.75
C SER A 208 -17.51 -9.55 -8.64
N ILE A 209 -18.34 -9.61 -7.61
CA ILE A 209 -18.24 -10.63 -6.55
C ILE A 209 -19.61 -11.22 -6.23
N LYS A 210 -19.59 -12.42 -5.66
CA LYS A 210 -20.79 -13.09 -5.15
C LYS A 210 -20.70 -13.25 -3.64
N SER A 211 -21.66 -12.68 -2.91
CA SER A 211 -21.80 -12.80 -1.46
C SER A 211 -23.18 -12.37 -1.03
N LYS A 212 -24.00 -13.31 -0.55
CA LYS A 212 -25.37 -13.01 -0.07
C LYS A 212 -25.34 -11.95 1.04
N ARG A 213 -24.44 -12.10 2.01
CA ARG A 213 -24.32 -11.20 3.16
C ARG A 213 -23.87 -9.79 2.75
N LEU A 214 -22.79 -9.68 1.97
CA LEU A 214 -22.32 -8.36 1.52
C LEU A 214 -23.33 -7.70 0.58
N ALA A 215 -24.02 -8.45 -0.28
CA ALA A 215 -25.03 -7.89 -1.18
C ALA A 215 -26.16 -7.23 -0.38
N VAL A 216 -26.61 -7.87 0.71
CA VAL A 216 -27.60 -7.29 1.63
C VAL A 216 -27.07 -6.02 2.30
N ILE A 217 -25.83 -6.05 2.82
CA ILE A 217 -25.25 -4.88 3.50
C ILE A 217 -25.07 -3.71 2.53
N VAL A 218 -24.47 -3.94 1.37
CA VAL A 218 -24.24 -2.91 0.34
C VAL A 218 -25.57 -2.37 -0.18
N LYS A 219 -26.60 -3.21 -0.32
CA LYS A 219 -27.96 -2.76 -0.67
C LYS A 219 -28.53 -1.83 0.40
N LYS A 220 -28.43 -2.19 1.68
CA LYS A 220 -28.86 -1.31 2.79
C LYS A 220 -28.10 0.01 2.83
N CYS A 221 -26.78 0.00 2.59
CA CYS A 221 -26.02 1.24 2.52
C CYS A 221 -26.48 2.12 1.34
N LYS A 222 -26.78 1.51 0.18
CA LYS A 222 -27.30 2.21 -1.02
C LYS A 222 -28.69 2.83 -0.81
N GLU A 223 -29.51 2.24 0.06
CA GLU A 223 -30.85 2.73 0.41
C GLU A 223 -30.83 3.92 1.38
N ILE A 224 -29.70 4.20 2.04
CA ILE A 224 -29.54 5.40 2.87
C ILE A 224 -29.64 6.65 1.98
N PRO A 225 -30.39 7.68 2.38
CA PRO A 225 -30.46 8.94 1.65
C PRO A 225 -29.08 9.53 1.34
N GLY A 226 -28.91 10.05 0.13
CA GLY A 226 -27.66 10.67 -0.31
C GLY A 226 -27.01 9.98 -1.52
N LYS A 227 -25.81 10.45 -1.88
CA LYS A 227 -25.07 9.99 -3.07
C LYS A 227 -24.01 8.96 -2.74
N GLU A 228 -23.47 8.99 -1.53
CA GLU A 228 -22.40 8.10 -1.07
C GLU A 228 -22.91 6.67 -0.88
N LEU A 229 -22.11 5.69 -1.31
CA LEU A 229 -22.50 4.29 -1.22
C LEU A 229 -22.35 3.75 0.20
N PHE A 230 -21.24 4.03 0.87
CA PHE A 230 -20.99 3.51 2.22
C PHE A 230 -21.29 4.57 3.26
N GLN A 231 -22.45 4.42 3.87
CA GLN A 231 -22.95 5.25 4.94
C GLN A 231 -23.40 4.36 6.10
N TYR A 232 -23.46 4.92 7.30
CA TYR A 232 -23.92 4.26 8.52
C TYR A 232 -24.86 5.18 9.29
N TYR A 233 -25.68 4.61 10.18
CA TYR A 233 -26.46 5.38 11.15
C TYR A 233 -25.71 5.43 12.48
N ASP A 234 -25.61 6.62 13.06
CA ASP A 234 -25.06 6.80 14.41
C ASP A 234 -26.12 6.57 15.50
N HIS A 235 -25.74 6.76 16.77
CA HIS A 235 -26.60 6.53 17.92
C HIS A 235 -27.80 7.48 18.00
N GLU A 236 -27.74 8.62 17.33
CA GLU A 236 -28.82 9.61 17.26
C GLU A 236 -29.75 9.37 16.06
N GLY A 237 -29.45 8.36 15.23
CA GLY A 237 -30.20 8.05 14.01
C GLY A 237 -29.81 8.91 12.82
N HIS A 238 -28.76 9.73 12.93
CA HIS A 238 -28.23 10.50 11.81
C HIS A 238 -27.38 9.61 10.89
N HIS A 239 -27.51 9.77 9.57
CA HIS A 239 -26.66 9.05 8.63
C HIS A 239 -25.37 9.82 8.33
N LYS A 240 -24.24 9.11 8.36
CA LYS A 240 -22.90 9.64 8.13
C LYS A 240 -22.15 8.80 7.10
N CYS A 241 -21.32 9.46 6.31
CA CYS A 241 -20.43 8.79 5.35
C CYS A 241 -19.18 8.31 6.07
N ILE A 242 -18.61 7.20 5.62
CA ILE A 242 -17.29 6.76 6.10
C ILE A 242 -16.16 7.44 5.31
N ASP A 243 -14.95 7.46 5.87
CA ASP A 243 -13.75 7.89 5.16
C ASP A 243 -12.58 6.92 5.33
N SER A 244 -11.48 7.20 4.62
CA SER A 244 -10.28 6.37 4.65
C SER A 244 -9.58 6.34 6.01
N GLY A 245 -9.67 7.41 6.81
CA GLY A 245 -9.13 7.48 8.15
C GLY A 245 -9.88 6.52 9.08
N MET A 246 -11.22 6.53 9.02
CA MET A 246 -12.06 5.61 9.79
C MET A 246 -11.74 4.13 9.48
N VAL A 247 -11.55 3.78 8.21
CA VAL A 247 -11.18 2.40 7.83
C VAL A 247 -9.81 2.00 8.39
N ASN A 248 -8.80 2.87 8.29
CA ASN A 248 -7.47 2.54 8.82
C ASN A 248 -7.45 2.51 10.36
N HIS A 249 -8.25 3.36 11.02
CA HIS A 249 -8.42 3.31 12.46
C HIS A 249 -9.08 2.01 12.90
N TYR A 250 -10.12 1.58 12.20
CA TYR A 250 -10.77 0.29 12.44
C TYR A 250 -9.81 -0.88 12.24
N LEU A 251 -9.03 -0.90 11.15
CA LEU A 251 -7.99 -1.92 10.93
C LEU A 251 -6.98 -1.97 12.08
N LYS A 252 -6.46 -0.81 12.50
CA LYS A 252 -5.54 -0.71 13.65
C LYS A 252 -6.18 -1.25 14.93
N SER A 253 -7.43 -0.90 15.20
CA SER A 253 -8.16 -1.35 16.39
C SER A 253 -8.37 -2.85 16.41
N ILE A 254 -8.73 -3.47 15.28
CA ILE A 254 -9.04 -4.91 15.25
C ILE A 254 -7.79 -5.79 15.09
N SER A 255 -6.68 -5.23 14.58
CA SER A 255 -5.40 -5.94 14.50
C SER A 255 -4.54 -5.76 15.73
N GLY A 256 -4.78 -4.74 16.55
CA GLY A 256 -3.94 -4.38 17.70
C GLY A 256 -2.57 -3.81 17.32
N GLU A 257 -2.39 -3.43 16.06
CA GLU A 257 -1.09 -3.14 15.42
C GLU A 257 -1.24 -2.02 14.38
N ASP A 258 -0.16 -1.36 14.00
CA ASP A 258 -0.16 -0.24 13.03
C ASP A 258 -0.28 -0.68 11.55
N PHE A 259 -1.17 -1.64 11.28
CA PHE A 259 -1.48 -2.09 9.92
C PHE A 259 -2.52 -1.21 9.25
N THR A 260 -2.40 -1.12 7.92
CA THR A 260 -3.23 -0.27 7.08
C THR A 260 -3.82 -1.06 5.92
N ALA A 261 -4.76 -0.44 5.21
CA ALA A 261 -5.29 -0.98 3.96
C ALA A 261 -4.21 -1.28 2.88
N LYS A 262 -3.05 -0.64 2.96
CA LYS A 262 -1.94 -0.91 2.05
C LYS A 262 -1.31 -2.28 2.30
N ASP A 263 -1.30 -2.74 3.55
CA ASP A 263 -0.72 -4.02 3.95
C ASP A 263 -1.51 -5.19 3.37
N PHE A 264 -2.84 -5.11 3.40
CA PHE A 264 -3.71 -6.04 2.66
C PHE A 264 -3.36 -6.16 1.19
N ARG A 265 -3.10 -5.03 0.51
CA ARG A 265 -2.75 -5.04 -0.92
C ARG A 265 -1.36 -5.62 -1.18
N THR A 266 -0.39 -5.41 -0.28
CA THR A 266 0.95 -6.00 -0.39
C THR A 266 0.91 -7.50 -0.10
N TRP A 267 0.11 -7.92 0.88
CA TRP A 267 -0.17 -9.33 1.13
C TRP A 267 -0.81 -9.99 -0.07
N ALA A 268 -1.93 -9.46 -0.55
CA ALA A 268 -2.63 -9.97 -1.72
C ALA A 268 -1.72 -10.00 -2.96
N GLY A 269 -0.94 -8.95 -3.22
CA GLY A 269 -0.01 -8.91 -4.34
C GLY A 269 1.05 -10.02 -4.29
N THR A 270 1.56 -10.32 -3.09
CA THR A 270 2.55 -11.39 -2.89
C THR A 270 1.93 -12.78 -3.02
N VAL A 271 0.74 -13.00 -2.45
CA VAL A 271 -0.01 -14.26 -2.57
C VAL A 271 -0.39 -14.54 -4.03
N HIS A 272 -0.89 -13.54 -4.77
CA HIS A 272 -1.21 -13.69 -6.19
C HIS A 272 0.02 -13.95 -7.06
N ALA A 273 1.19 -13.45 -6.69
CA ALA A 273 2.43 -13.80 -7.37
C ALA A 273 2.76 -15.29 -7.19
N ILE A 274 2.60 -15.83 -5.97
CA ILE A 274 2.78 -17.27 -5.69
C ILE A 274 1.79 -18.10 -6.51
N MET A 275 0.52 -17.71 -6.57
CA MET A 275 -0.50 -18.36 -7.39
C MET A 275 -0.12 -18.39 -8.86
N ALA A 276 0.27 -17.24 -9.42
CA ALA A 276 0.66 -17.15 -10.82
C ALA A 276 1.89 -18.01 -11.13
N PHE A 277 2.92 -17.99 -10.27
CA PHE A 277 4.09 -18.86 -10.46
C PHE A 277 3.74 -20.35 -10.37
N ARG A 278 2.78 -20.72 -9.52
CA ARG A 278 2.26 -22.09 -9.43
C ARG A 278 1.61 -22.54 -10.72
N GLU A 279 0.77 -21.69 -11.31
CA GLU A 279 0.05 -21.97 -12.56
C GLU A 279 0.97 -22.01 -13.77
N ILE A 280 1.92 -21.07 -13.85
CA ILE A 280 2.87 -20.97 -14.97
C ILE A 280 3.89 -22.12 -14.97
N GLY A 281 4.29 -22.59 -13.78
CA GLY A 281 5.36 -23.59 -13.64
C GLY A 281 6.76 -23.02 -13.88
N ASN A 282 7.76 -23.89 -13.93
CA ASN A 282 9.16 -23.51 -14.16
C ASN A 282 9.52 -23.50 -15.66
N SER A 283 10.59 -22.77 -15.99
CA SER A 283 11.23 -22.86 -17.30
C SER A 283 12.68 -23.35 -17.15
N ASP A 284 13.16 -24.10 -18.14
CA ASP A 284 14.53 -24.57 -18.18
C ASP A 284 15.52 -23.51 -18.67
N THR A 285 15.03 -22.46 -19.33
CA THR A 285 15.86 -21.38 -19.88
C THR A 285 15.77 -20.11 -19.04
N LEU A 286 16.85 -19.32 -19.03
CA LEU A 286 16.87 -18.00 -18.40
C LEU A 286 15.86 -17.04 -19.06
N THR A 287 15.74 -17.10 -20.40
CA THR A 287 14.78 -16.30 -21.16
C THR A 287 13.34 -16.66 -20.81
N GLY A 288 13.02 -17.96 -20.73
CA GLY A 288 11.70 -18.42 -20.31
C GLY A 288 11.38 -18.03 -18.87
N THR A 289 12.36 -18.12 -17.96
CA THR A 289 12.20 -17.66 -16.57
C THR A 289 11.86 -16.17 -16.50
N LYS A 290 12.58 -15.32 -17.24
CA LYS A 290 12.29 -13.87 -17.32
C LYS A 290 10.89 -13.60 -17.89
N LYS A 291 10.48 -14.35 -18.93
CA LYS A 291 9.14 -14.26 -19.51
C LYS A 291 8.06 -14.64 -18.48
N ASN A 292 8.27 -15.70 -17.72
CA ASN A 292 7.33 -16.16 -16.70
C ASN A 292 7.16 -15.14 -15.56
N ILE A 293 8.25 -14.48 -15.12
CA ILE A 293 8.18 -13.39 -14.14
C ILE A 293 7.35 -12.23 -14.67
N VAL A 294 7.52 -11.88 -15.94
CA VAL A 294 6.72 -10.84 -16.60
C VAL A 294 5.24 -11.22 -16.58
N THR A 295 4.90 -12.44 -17.01
CA THR A 295 3.52 -12.96 -16.99
C THR A 295 2.92 -12.95 -15.58
N ALA A 296 3.65 -13.45 -14.57
CA ALA A 296 3.18 -13.46 -13.19
C ALA A 296 2.89 -12.04 -12.66
N LEU A 297 3.76 -11.07 -12.99
CA LEU A 297 3.55 -9.68 -12.62
C LEU A 297 2.38 -9.04 -13.39
N ASP A 298 2.05 -9.50 -14.59
CA ASP A 298 0.87 -9.06 -15.33
C ASP A 298 -0.42 -9.48 -14.62
N HIS A 299 -0.52 -10.75 -14.21
CA HIS A 299 -1.64 -11.25 -13.39
C HIS A 299 -1.83 -10.43 -12.11
N VAL A 300 -0.73 -10.16 -11.38
CA VAL A 300 -0.79 -9.33 -10.16
C VAL A 300 -1.20 -7.89 -10.48
N SER A 301 -0.73 -7.34 -11.60
CA SER A 301 -1.02 -5.97 -12.02
C SER A 301 -2.50 -5.77 -12.39
N GLU A 302 -3.09 -6.75 -13.07
CA GLU A 302 -4.50 -6.79 -13.42
C GLU A 302 -5.35 -6.88 -12.16
N HIS A 303 -5.03 -7.83 -11.27
CA HIS A 303 -5.75 -8.02 -10.01
C HIS A 303 -5.71 -6.77 -9.11
N LEU A 304 -4.54 -6.13 -8.96
CA LEU A 304 -4.39 -4.96 -8.09
C LEU A 304 -4.77 -3.63 -8.76
N GLY A 305 -4.99 -3.60 -10.07
CA GLY A 305 -5.16 -2.37 -10.86
C GLY A 305 -3.97 -1.41 -10.71
N ASN A 306 -2.76 -1.94 -10.90
CA ASN A 306 -1.48 -1.23 -10.84
C ASN A 306 -0.70 -1.50 -12.14
N THR A 307 0.40 -0.79 -12.39
CA THR A 307 1.34 -1.20 -13.46
C THR A 307 2.27 -2.31 -12.95
N ARG A 308 2.79 -3.13 -13.86
CA ARG A 308 3.78 -4.18 -13.58
C ARG A 308 4.93 -3.70 -12.72
N THR A 309 5.55 -2.57 -13.10
CA THR A 309 6.67 -1.95 -12.37
C THR A 309 6.29 -1.56 -10.94
N VAL A 310 5.07 -1.06 -10.74
CA VAL A 310 4.56 -0.71 -9.42
C VAL A 310 4.31 -1.96 -8.57
N CYS A 311 3.75 -3.02 -9.16
CA CYS A 311 3.59 -4.30 -8.46
C CYS A 311 4.92 -4.87 -8.01
N LYS A 312 5.89 -4.99 -8.93
CA LYS A 312 7.24 -5.51 -8.63
C LYS A 312 7.94 -4.72 -7.52
N LYS A 313 7.85 -3.38 -7.55
CA LYS A 313 8.57 -2.52 -6.60
C LYS A 313 7.89 -2.40 -5.23
N TYR A 314 6.56 -2.50 -5.17
CA TYR A 314 5.81 -2.09 -3.98
C TYR A 314 4.82 -3.10 -3.40
N TYR A 315 4.42 -4.13 -4.16
CA TYR A 315 3.35 -5.04 -3.74
C TYR A 315 3.71 -6.52 -3.77
N VAL A 316 4.71 -6.93 -4.55
CA VAL A 316 5.21 -8.32 -4.56
C VAL A 316 6.48 -8.38 -3.72
N HIS A 317 6.50 -9.28 -2.73
CA HIS A 317 7.71 -9.52 -1.94
C HIS A 317 8.86 -10.00 -2.85
N PRO A 318 10.02 -9.31 -2.87
CA PRO A 318 11.09 -9.58 -3.84
C PRO A 318 11.66 -10.99 -3.72
N THR A 319 11.72 -11.56 -2.51
CA THR A 319 12.14 -12.96 -2.30
C THR A 319 11.30 -13.96 -3.07
N ILE A 320 10.00 -13.74 -3.29
CA ILE A 320 9.19 -14.67 -4.10
C ILE A 320 9.70 -14.72 -5.55
N ILE A 321 10.09 -13.58 -6.10
CA ILE A 321 10.68 -13.50 -7.44
C ILE A 321 12.06 -14.17 -7.44
N SER A 322 12.89 -13.91 -6.44
CA SER A 322 14.23 -14.51 -6.32
C SER A 322 14.18 -16.04 -6.18
N LEU A 323 13.26 -16.56 -5.38
CA LEU A 323 13.02 -18.01 -5.24
C LEU A 323 12.52 -18.64 -6.54
N TYR A 324 11.79 -17.89 -7.37
CA TYR A 324 11.40 -18.36 -8.69
C TYR A 324 12.60 -18.38 -9.65
N GLU A 325 13.38 -17.29 -9.67
CA GLU A 325 14.58 -17.16 -10.51
C GLU A 325 15.62 -18.25 -10.26
N ASN A 326 15.82 -18.64 -8.99
CA ASN A 326 16.76 -19.70 -8.60
C ASN A 326 16.12 -21.12 -8.58
N LYS A 327 14.89 -21.27 -9.08
CA LYS A 327 14.12 -22.52 -9.16
C LYS A 327 13.80 -23.20 -7.81
N THR A 328 13.97 -22.52 -6.68
CA THR A 328 13.69 -23.10 -5.34
C THR A 328 12.24 -22.93 -4.90
N LEU A 329 11.48 -22.01 -5.52
CA LEU A 329 10.06 -21.79 -5.20
C LEU A 329 9.22 -23.07 -5.41
N THR A 330 9.59 -23.93 -6.37
CA THR A 330 8.86 -25.19 -6.61
C THR A 330 8.92 -26.16 -5.44
N THR A 331 10.01 -26.16 -4.67
CA THR A 331 10.12 -26.96 -3.43
C THR A 331 9.07 -26.53 -2.41
N TYR A 332 8.82 -25.23 -2.30
CA TYR A 332 7.75 -24.67 -1.48
C TYR A 332 6.37 -25.02 -2.07
N LEU A 333 6.16 -24.82 -3.37
CA LEU A 333 4.88 -25.10 -4.05
C LEU A 333 4.46 -26.57 -3.91
N LYS A 334 5.39 -27.53 -3.93
CA LYS A 334 5.08 -28.95 -3.67
C LYS A 334 4.49 -29.20 -2.27
N ALA A 335 4.82 -28.34 -1.30
CA ALA A 335 4.28 -28.44 0.06
C ALA A 335 2.85 -27.89 0.19
N ILE A 336 2.32 -27.19 -0.82
CA ILE A 336 0.99 -26.54 -0.72
C ILE A 336 -0.13 -27.56 -0.51
N ASN A 337 -0.02 -28.74 -1.14
CA ASN A 337 -0.99 -29.83 -1.04
C ASN A 337 -1.02 -30.46 0.37
N LYS A 338 -0.04 -30.16 1.23
CA LYS A 338 -0.01 -30.62 2.63
C LYS A 338 -0.84 -29.73 3.55
N PHE A 339 -1.19 -28.52 3.13
CA PHE A 339 -2.05 -27.65 3.91
C PHE A 339 -3.50 -28.11 3.78
N LYS A 340 -4.15 -28.35 4.93
CA LYS A 340 -5.59 -28.59 4.97
C LYS A 340 -6.31 -27.27 4.70
N LYS A 341 -7.40 -27.33 3.95
CA LYS A 341 -8.37 -26.22 3.91
C LYS A 341 -8.85 -25.97 5.34
N CYS A 342 -8.77 -24.73 5.78
CA CYS A 342 -9.21 -24.32 7.11
C CYS A 342 -10.53 -23.57 7.03
N ALA A 343 -11.05 -23.18 8.20
CA ALA A 343 -12.20 -22.30 8.30
C ALA A 343 -11.98 -21.01 7.49
N HIS A 344 -13.06 -20.41 7.00
CA HIS A 344 -13.04 -19.22 6.12
C HIS A 344 -12.35 -17.99 6.76
N ASN A 345 -12.18 -17.98 8.08
CA ASN A 345 -11.48 -16.92 8.79
C ASN A 345 -9.99 -17.19 9.01
N ASP A 346 -9.47 -18.38 8.68
CA ASP A 346 -8.05 -18.71 8.78
C ASP A 346 -7.32 -18.35 7.48
N LEU A 347 -6.00 -18.52 7.46
CA LEU A 347 -5.17 -18.38 6.26
C LEU A 347 -5.50 -19.48 5.24
N GLU A 348 -5.62 -19.09 3.98
CA GLU A 348 -5.72 -19.99 2.82
C GLU A 348 -4.41 -20.75 2.58
N CYS A 349 -4.42 -21.77 1.72
CA CYS A 349 -3.23 -22.61 1.47
C CYS A 349 -2.03 -21.80 0.95
N GLU A 350 -2.26 -20.88 0.02
CA GLU A 350 -1.25 -19.99 -0.54
C GLU A 350 -0.74 -18.97 0.49
N GLU A 351 -1.61 -18.53 1.39
CA GLU A 351 -1.27 -17.65 2.52
C GLU A 351 -0.39 -18.36 3.55
N LYS A 352 -0.73 -19.62 3.88
CA LYS A 352 0.11 -20.50 4.71
C LYS A 352 1.46 -20.78 4.07
N LEU A 353 1.47 -20.96 2.74
CA LEU A 353 2.72 -21.13 2.01
C LEU A 353 3.59 -19.88 2.10
N LEU A 354 3.01 -18.69 1.94
CA LEU A 354 3.71 -17.43 2.13
C LEU A 354 4.29 -17.32 3.54
N MET A 355 3.52 -17.62 4.58
CA MET A 355 4.03 -17.63 5.96
C MET A 355 5.24 -18.55 6.13
N LYS A 356 5.15 -19.77 5.59
CA LYS A 356 6.26 -20.74 5.63
C LYS A 356 7.51 -20.24 4.90
N ILE A 357 7.34 -19.60 3.75
CA ILE A 357 8.46 -19.00 3.00
C ILE A 357 9.09 -17.89 3.84
N LEU A 358 8.30 -16.97 4.38
CA LEU A 358 8.81 -15.85 5.19
C LEU A 358 9.58 -16.36 6.43
N GLU A 359 9.12 -17.43 7.06
CA GLU A 359 9.81 -18.06 8.20
C GLU A 359 11.14 -18.71 7.79
N LYS A 360 11.13 -19.52 6.73
CA LYS A 360 12.32 -20.26 6.28
C LYS A 360 13.41 -19.38 5.70
N GLU A 361 13.03 -18.29 5.05
CA GLU A 361 13.97 -17.30 4.51
C GLU A 361 14.42 -16.27 5.58
N GLY A 362 13.99 -16.43 6.84
CA GLY A 362 14.37 -15.54 7.94
C GLY A 362 13.81 -14.12 7.81
N LEU A 363 12.72 -13.95 7.06
CA LEU A 363 12.03 -12.69 6.76
C LEU A 363 10.92 -12.42 7.79
N VAL A 364 11.24 -12.67 9.06
CA VAL A 364 10.34 -12.52 10.19
C VAL A 364 10.73 -11.25 10.93
N ALA A 365 9.74 -10.38 11.15
CA ALA A 365 9.87 -9.21 12.02
C ALA A 365 9.84 -9.60 13.51
#